data_AF-A0A842REJ5-F1
#
_entry.id   AF-A0A842REJ5-F1
#
_cell.length_a   1.000
_cell.length_b   1.000
_cell.length_c   1.000
_cell.angle_alpha   90.00
_cell.angle_beta   90.00
_cell.angle_gamma   90.00
#
_symmetry.space_group_name_H-M   'P 1'
#
loop_
_entity.id
_entity.type
_entity.pdbx_description
1 polymer ?
#
loop_
_entity_poly.entity_id
_entity_poly.type
_entity_poly.pdbx_seq_one_letter_code
_entity_poly.pdbx_strand_id
1 'polypeptide(L)'
;MTSFLSWKNDPLLFDKEPTTEEHWLTANDLIEQQQRGRIFQQKEQLDLYPIMVRRVDFTKGERTLQAMPYLVLDSLWAKKLRKQSLALAERCAYYFADSPAECSIKQWQKKIINYTEQQERIPLPMFRLATDWEAFFSAKEAIAFQSARGENFQLPQRLTNKLAYILGVVLGDGHLSEYAIYIVDYLEEYIRYLAAILEQLFGADILLYPHTQCNAWNLCQKGKWLVRLIHFLSGQPIAGKKYETMCEPLLVKEQKNQRASFWRGLMDTDGSYKNDIIFCSASGTFVKEFSLFLQENKIGNRSFKINSQAGKGYGLRIPAWRRKKFVKLLRGSQHPEKSKQLHALLERTRKRSDSSGTSEQDNNQNDYPPPKIWKKYWVETIRKDRTIELQNNLYFDFSYLPKLRIEVTETVQALLEGITQGVKKKLGITRQRIYHFKKGITHIPLCLLEELLANLLEPQELMLFLREEKITSFYSGKASAQLPLQPSHHLEKTLQGTRLRGNIITSASSMKEEFAKVFGIRVTKKRISNSIIKSFLTTFMTLKEETKTRK
;
A
#
# COMPACT_ATOMS: atom_id res chain seq x y z
N MET A 1 44.93 -26.44 -24.92
CA MET A 1 45.00 -24.97 -25.03
C MET A 1 44.08 -24.39 -23.98
N THR A 2 44.60 -23.69 -22.97
CA THR A 2 43.78 -22.92 -22.03
C THR A 2 43.21 -21.72 -22.78
N SER A 3 41.88 -21.64 -22.93
CA SER A 3 41.27 -20.45 -23.53
C SER A 3 41.58 -19.24 -22.67
N PHE A 4 42.11 -18.18 -23.27
CA PHE A 4 42.29 -16.91 -22.57
C PHE A 4 40.92 -16.36 -22.12
N LEU A 5 40.89 -15.77 -20.93
CA LEU A 5 39.71 -15.11 -20.39
C LEU A 5 39.41 -13.84 -21.20
N SER A 6 38.20 -13.71 -21.73
CA SER A 6 37.66 -12.55 -22.43
C SER A 6 36.30 -12.18 -21.88
N TRP A 7 35.82 -10.95 -22.14
CA TRP A 7 34.47 -10.57 -21.70
C TRP A 7 33.37 -11.45 -22.31
N LYS A 8 33.63 -12.10 -23.46
CA LYS A 8 32.73 -13.07 -24.10
C LYS A 8 32.74 -14.44 -23.44
N ASN A 9 33.72 -14.77 -22.61
CA ASN A 9 33.76 -16.06 -21.91
C ASN A 9 33.93 -15.91 -20.38
N ASP A 10 33.87 -14.69 -19.84
CA ASP A 10 33.95 -14.45 -18.39
C ASP A 10 32.80 -15.17 -17.69
N PRO A 11 33.08 -16.21 -16.88
CA PRO A 11 32.06 -17.00 -16.22
C PRO A 11 31.32 -16.22 -15.12
N LEU A 12 31.89 -15.09 -14.68
CA LEU A 12 31.26 -14.23 -13.67
C LEU A 12 30.25 -13.26 -14.25
N LEU A 13 30.13 -13.11 -15.58
CA LEU A 13 29.02 -12.35 -16.15
C LEU A 13 27.78 -13.24 -16.20
N PHE A 14 26.65 -12.76 -15.69
CA PHE A 14 25.43 -13.56 -15.58
C PHE A 14 24.89 -13.98 -16.95
N ASP A 15 24.76 -13.01 -17.85
CA ASP A 15 24.18 -13.21 -19.16
C ASP A 15 25.16 -13.97 -20.06
N LYS A 16 24.67 -14.90 -20.89
CA LYS A 16 25.52 -15.61 -21.87
C LYS A 16 25.85 -14.72 -23.06
N GLU A 17 24.86 -13.97 -23.52
CA GLU A 17 24.94 -13.03 -24.63
C GLU A 17 24.57 -11.61 -24.16
N PRO A 18 24.99 -10.56 -24.86
CA PRO A 18 24.48 -9.21 -24.65
C PRO A 18 22.95 -9.18 -24.81
N THR A 19 22.24 -8.76 -23.77
CA THR A 19 20.77 -8.68 -23.77
C THR A 19 20.27 -7.40 -23.11
N THR A 20 19.01 -7.05 -23.37
CA THR A 20 18.33 -5.86 -22.82
C THR A 20 18.01 -6.03 -21.34
N GLU A 21 17.76 -4.91 -20.65
CA GLU A 21 17.42 -4.85 -19.21
C GLU A 21 16.31 -5.84 -18.82
N GLU A 22 15.33 -6.05 -19.69
CA GLU A 22 14.16 -6.91 -19.45
C GLU A 22 14.50 -8.40 -19.30
N HIS A 23 15.65 -8.80 -19.85
CA HIS A 23 16.11 -10.19 -19.90
C HIS A 23 17.32 -10.44 -19.00
N TRP A 24 17.75 -9.45 -18.21
CA TRP A 24 18.86 -9.65 -17.28
C TRP A 24 18.47 -10.65 -16.21
N LEU A 25 19.37 -11.60 -15.95
CA LEU A 25 19.18 -12.53 -14.84
C LEU A 25 19.15 -11.76 -13.51
N THR A 26 18.12 -12.07 -12.72
CA THR A 26 17.90 -11.60 -11.36
C THR A 26 18.29 -12.66 -10.34
N ALA A 27 18.30 -12.29 -9.07
CA ALA A 27 18.57 -13.23 -8.00
C ALA A 27 17.52 -14.36 -7.92
N ASN A 28 16.25 -14.05 -8.24
CA ASN A 28 15.19 -15.05 -8.26
C ASN A 28 15.46 -16.10 -9.34
N ASP A 29 15.80 -15.67 -10.55
CA ASP A 29 16.10 -16.58 -11.67
C ASP A 29 17.26 -17.53 -11.32
N LEU A 30 18.33 -16.99 -10.71
CA LEU A 30 19.48 -17.79 -10.29
C LEU A 30 19.13 -18.78 -9.18
N ILE A 31 18.26 -18.42 -8.22
CA ILE A 31 17.80 -19.36 -7.18
C ILE A 31 16.96 -20.48 -7.79
N GLU A 32 16.04 -20.15 -8.68
CA GLU A 32 15.16 -21.12 -9.35
C GLU A 32 15.97 -22.10 -10.22
N GLN A 33 17.05 -21.62 -10.84
CA GLN A 33 18.01 -22.43 -11.60
C GLN A 33 19.00 -23.21 -10.71
N GLN A 34 18.85 -23.17 -9.37
CA GLN A 34 19.77 -23.79 -8.41
C GLN A 34 21.22 -23.26 -8.50
N GLN A 35 21.40 -22.05 -9.01
CA GLN A 35 22.68 -21.36 -9.18
C GLN A 35 22.95 -20.35 -8.06
N ARG A 36 22.52 -20.65 -6.83
CA ARG A 36 22.70 -19.76 -5.66
C ARG A 36 24.15 -19.31 -5.47
N GLY A 37 25.12 -20.20 -5.71
CA GLY A 37 26.55 -19.90 -5.59
C GLY A 37 27.05 -18.81 -6.53
N ARG A 38 26.27 -18.40 -7.55
CA ARG A 38 26.59 -17.26 -8.42
C ARG A 38 26.13 -15.91 -7.85
N ILE A 39 25.20 -15.91 -6.89
CA ILE A 39 24.70 -14.69 -6.26
C ILE A 39 25.69 -14.20 -5.21
N PHE A 40 26.34 -15.14 -4.54
CA PHE A 40 27.17 -14.88 -3.38
C PHE A 40 28.61 -15.35 -3.61
N GLN A 41 29.55 -14.52 -3.22
CA GLN A 41 30.90 -14.92 -2.83
C GLN A 41 30.86 -15.61 -1.45
N GLN A 42 32.02 -15.88 -0.87
CA GLN A 42 32.15 -16.54 0.44
C GLN A 42 31.29 -15.83 1.52
N LYS A 43 30.65 -16.61 2.41
CA LYS A 43 29.90 -16.11 3.58
C LYS A 43 28.75 -15.14 3.27
N GLU A 44 27.92 -15.46 2.26
CA GLU A 44 26.71 -14.69 1.89
C GLU A 44 26.99 -13.22 1.48
N GLN A 45 28.21 -12.93 1.03
CA GLN A 45 28.53 -11.62 0.43
C GLN A 45 28.07 -11.61 -1.03
N LEU A 46 27.26 -10.64 -1.44
CA LEU A 46 26.81 -10.47 -2.82
C LEU A 46 28.00 -10.33 -3.76
N ASP A 47 27.98 -11.07 -4.87
CA ASP A 47 28.93 -10.88 -5.94
C ASP A 47 28.53 -9.66 -6.77
N LEU A 48 29.09 -8.50 -6.41
CA LEU A 48 28.74 -7.22 -7.03
C LEU A 48 29.17 -7.12 -8.50
N TYR A 49 30.17 -7.90 -8.93
CA TYR A 49 30.70 -7.83 -10.29
C TYR A 49 29.62 -8.12 -11.37
N PRO A 50 28.98 -9.31 -11.39
CA PRO A 50 27.92 -9.60 -12.36
C PRO A 50 26.69 -8.69 -12.27
N ILE A 51 26.43 -8.14 -11.08
CA ILE A 51 25.29 -7.26 -10.86
C ILE A 51 25.54 -5.92 -11.54
N MET A 52 26.74 -5.37 -11.35
CA MET A 52 27.12 -4.06 -11.86
C MET A 52 27.53 -4.10 -13.32
N VAL A 53 28.25 -5.13 -13.77
CA VAL A 53 28.79 -5.23 -15.13
C VAL A 53 28.02 -6.28 -15.90
N ARG A 54 27.51 -5.92 -17.08
CA ARG A 54 26.73 -6.78 -17.96
C ARG A 54 27.43 -6.91 -19.31
N ARG A 55 27.20 -8.01 -20.03
CA ARG A 55 27.83 -8.22 -21.36
C ARG A 55 27.51 -7.12 -22.36
N VAL A 56 26.29 -6.59 -22.28
CA VAL A 56 25.84 -5.45 -23.10
C VAL A 56 26.63 -4.16 -22.84
N ASP A 57 27.34 -4.03 -21.72
CA ASP A 57 28.17 -2.84 -21.50
C ASP A 57 29.44 -2.86 -22.36
N PHE A 58 29.89 -4.04 -22.83
CA PHE A 58 31.08 -4.20 -23.68
C PHE A 58 30.81 -3.98 -25.17
N THR A 59 29.54 -3.91 -25.59
CA THR A 59 29.17 -3.71 -27.00
C THR A 59 29.20 -2.23 -27.42
N LYS A 60 29.40 -1.30 -26.49
CA LYS A 60 29.33 0.15 -26.71
C LYS A 60 30.62 0.79 -27.29
N GLY A 61 31.55 -0.02 -27.78
CA GLY A 61 32.77 0.45 -28.47
C GLY A 61 33.85 1.06 -27.58
N GLU A 62 34.68 1.96 -28.10
CA GLU A 62 35.85 2.52 -27.37
C GLU A 62 35.50 3.21 -26.03
N ARG A 63 34.27 3.74 -25.91
CA ARG A 63 33.78 4.38 -24.67
C ARG A 63 33.38 3.37 -23.58
N THR A 64 33.52 2.07 -23.83
CA THR A 64 33.15 0.99 -22.90
C THR A 64 33.72 1.22 -21.52
N LEU A 65 35.04 1.39 -21.35
CA LEU A 65 35.66 1.55 -20.04
C LEU A 65 35.25 2.84 -19.33
N GLN A 66 35.08 3.93 -20.09
CA GLN A 66 34.71 5.24 -19.54
C GLN A 66 33.29 5.22 -18.96
N ALA A 67 32.44 4.32 -19.43
CA ALA A 67 31.07 4.16 -18.96
C ALA A 67 30.92 3.11 -17.83
N MET A 68 32.00 2.43 -17.42
CA MET A 68 31.99 1.42 -16.37
C MET A 68 32.01 2.04 -14.97
N PRO A 69 31.59 1.29 -13.92
CA PRO A 69 31.82 1.71 -12.56
C PRO A 69 33.32 1.59 -12.23
N TYR A 70 33.85 2.59 -11.54
CA TYR A 70 35.21 2.60 -11.05
C TYR A 70 35.23 2.13 -9.61
N LEU A 71 36.04 1.13 -9.30
CA LEU A 71 36.30 0.70 -7.93
C LEU A 71 37.26 1.71 -7.28
N VAL A 72 36.86 2.29 -6.14
CA VAL A 72 37.74 3.16 -5.35
C VAL A 72 38.70 2.29 -4.55
N LEU A 73 40.00 2.53 -4.70
CA LEU A 73 41.07 1.72 -4.11
C LEU A 73 41.59 2.37 -2.83
N ASP A 74 41.89 1.56 -1.83
CA ASP A 74 42.77 2.01 -0.75
C ASP A 74 44.24 2.04 -1.23
N SER A 75 45.08 2.77 -0.49
CA SER A 75 46.48 2.98 -0.84
C SER A 75 47.28 1.69 -0.99
N LEU A 76 46.94 0.65 -0.20
CA LEU A 76 47.56 -0.67 -0.27
C LEU A 76 47.25 -1.34 -1.60
N TRP A 77 45.97 -1.40 -1.99
CA TRP A 77 45.55 -1.98 -3.26
C TRP A 77 46.04 -1.18 -4.47
N ALA A 78 46.01 0.16 -4.40
CA ALA A 78 46.59 1.00 -5.45
C ALA A 78 48.08 0.71 -5.65
N LYS A 79 48.88 0.60 -4.57
CA LYS A 79 50.31 0.22 -4.65
C LYS A 79 50.50 -1.20 -5.19
N LYS A 80 49.66 -2.14 -4.79
CA LYS A 80 49.72 -3.53 -5.26
C LYS A 80 49.48 -3.65 -6.77
N LEU A 81 48.41 -3.04 -7.27
CA LEU A 81 48.08 -3.08 -8.69
C LEU A 81 49.15 -2.39 -9.55
N ARG A 82 49.81 -1.34 -9.04
CA ARG A 82 50.96 -0.70 -9.71
C ARG A 82 52.13 -1.65 -9.89
N LYS A 83 52.50 -2.36 -8.82
CA LYS A 83 53.56 -3.38 -8.89
C LYS A 83 53.21 -4.49 -9.89
N GLN A 84 51.93 -4.75 -10.11
CA GLN A 84 51.43 -5.78 -11.02
C GLN A 84 50.99 -5.21 -12.39
N SER A 85 51.29 -3.94 -12.71
CA SER A 85 50.66 -3.25 -13.82
C SER A 85 50.92 -3.91 -15.17
N LEU A 86 52.12 -4.48 -15.38
CA LEU A 86 52.49 -5.14 -16.63
C LEU A 86 51.68 -6.43 -16.84
N ALA A 87 51.69 -7.32 -15.84
CA ALA A 87 50.91 -8.57 -15.88
C ALA A 87 49.39 -8.32 -15.95
N LEU A 88 48.90 -7.23 -15.36
CA LEU A 88 47.50 -6.82 -15.48
C LEU A 88 47.21 -6.23 -16.88
N ALA A 89 48.15 -5.49 -17.48
CA ALA A 89 48.02 -4.95 -18.82
C ALA A 89 47.94 -6.04 -19.89
N GLU A 90 48.75 -7.09 -19.78
CA GLU A 90 48.67 -8.27 -20.63
C GLU A 90 47.28 -8.92 -20.55
N ARG A 91 46.79 -9.17 -19.33
CA ARG A 91 45.44 -9.71 -19.11
C ARG A 91 44.35 -8.80 -19.68
N CYS A 92 44.47 -7.48 -19.54
CA CYS A 92 43.53 -6.54 -20.15
C CYS A 92 43.58 -6.61 -21.69
N ALA A 93 44.77 -6.65 -22.29
CA ALA A 93 44.92 -6.74 -23.74
C ALA A 93 44.19 -7.98 -24.30
N TYR A 94 44.31 -9.12 -23.63
CA TYR A 94 43.55 -10.33 -24.01
C TYR A 94 42.05 -10.20 -23.71
N TYR A 95 41.69 -9.68 -22.53
CA TYR A 95 40.29 -9.64 -22.11
C TYR A 95 39.42 -8.75 -23.01
N PHE A 96 40.02 -7.68 -23.52
CA PHE A 96 39.38 -6.67 -24.38
C PHE A 96 39.75 -6.80 -25.87
N ALA A 97 40.43 -7.87 -26.31
CA ALA A 97 40.93 -8.01 -27.68
C ALA A 97 39.84 -7.87 -28.77
N ASP A 98 38.60 -8.25 -28.46
CA ASP A 98 37.45 -8.14 -29.38
C ASP A 98 36.64 -6.84 -29.21
N SER A 99 37.13 -5.90 -28.39
CA SER A 99 36.51 -4.59 -28.18
C SER A 99 37.21 -3.56 -29.06
N PRO A 100 36.51 -2.53 -29.58
CA PRO A 100 37.14 -1.45 -30.33
C PRO A 100 38.25 -0.70 -29.58
N ALA A 101 38.36 -0.91 -28.27
CA ALA A 101 39.43 -0.39 -27.42
C ALA A 101 40.79 -1.12 -27.59
N GLU A 102 41.10 -1.65 -28.77
CA GLU A 102 42.39 -2.31 -29.04
C GLU A 102 43.54 -1.35 -28.70
N CYS A 103 44.33 -1.75 -27.71
CA CYS A 103 45.45 -0.98 -27.20
C CYS A 103 46.61 -1.94 -27.03
N SER A 104 47.82 -1.50 -27.38
CA SER A 104 49.04 -2.22 -27.05
C SER A 104 49.16 -2.46 -25.54
N ILE A 105 49.87 -3.51 -25.13
CA ILE A 105 50.15 -3.80 -23.71
C ILE A 105 50.77 -2.57 -23.01
N LYS A 106 51.65 -1.82 -23.68
CA LYS A 106 52.24 -0.58 -23.17
C LYS A 106 51.18 0.50 -22.88
N GLN A 107 50.19 0.66 -23.75
CA GLN A 107 49.09 1.61 -23.54
C GLN A 107 48.19 1.17 -22.37
N TRP A 108 47.91 -0.13 -22.25
CA TRP A 108 47.18 -0.67 -21.10
C TRP A 108 47.92 -0.47 -19.78
N GLN A 109 49.23 -0.72 -19.75
CA GLN A 109 50.06 -0.50 -18.57
C GLN A 109 50.02 0.98 -18.15
N LYS A 110 50.16 1.92 -19.11
CA LYS A 110 50.04 3.35 -18.85
C LYS A 110 48.66 3.72 -18.27
N LYS A 111 47.57 3.16 -18.80
CA LYS A 111 46.21 3.36 -18.27
C LYS A 111 46.08 2.86 -16.83
N ILE A 112 46.58 1.66 -16.53
CA ILE A 112 46.54 1.08 -15.18
C ILE A 112 47.31 1.96 -14.18
N ILE A 113 48.53 2.38 -14.54
CA ILE A 113 49.33 3.29 -13.71
C ILE A 113 48.57 4.60 -13.49
N ASN A 114 48.00 5.19 -14.53
CA ASN A 114 47.22 6.42 -14.42
C ASN A 114 46.02 6.29 -13.47
N TYR A 115 45.24 5.22 -13.61
CA TYR A 115 44.10 4.91 -12.75
C TYR A 115 44.51 4.73 -11.28
N THR A 116 45.60 4.03 -11.04
CA THR A 116 46.05 3.69 -9.68
C THR A 116 46.87 4.78 -9.01
N GLU A 117 47.62 5.61 -9.74
CA GLU A 117 48.45 6.70 -9.18
C GLU A 117 47.71 8.02 -9.09
N GLN A 118 47.03 8.43 -10.16
CA GLN A 118 46.47 9.77 -10.22
C GLN A 118 45.03 9.81 -9.69
N GLN A 119 44.32 8.69 -9.79
CA GLN A 119 42.87 8.67 -9.54
C GLN A 119 42.47 7.77 -8.36
N GLU A 120 43.40 6.95 -7.84
CA GLU A 120 43.14 5.95 -6.79
C GLU A 120 41.87 5.11 -7.04
N ARG A 121 41.59 4.83 -8.33
CA ARG A 121 40.39 4.11 -8.76
C ARG A 121 40.64 3.39 -10.07
N ILE A 122 39.96 2.27 -10.30
CA ILE A 122 40.17 1.45 -11.50
C ILE A 122 38.83 0.95 -12.05
N PRO A 123 38.62 0.89 -13.38
CA PRO A 123 37.41 0.26 -13.94
C PRO A 123 37.22 -1.15 -13.38
N LEU A 124 36.01 -1.46 -12.93
CA LEU A 124 35.71 -2.73 -12.27
C LEU A 124 36.06 -3.97 -13.13
N PRO A 125 35.80 -4.00 -14.46
CA PRO A 125 36.28 -5.08 -15.33
C PRO A 125 37.80 -5.25 -15.39
N MET A 126 38.56 -4.17 -15.22
CA MET A 126 40.03 -4.26 -15.13
C MET A 126 40.45 -4.84 -13.78
N PHE A 127 39.81 -4.43 -12.69
CA PHE A 127 40.11 -4.96 -11.36
C PHE A 127 39.87 -6.46 -11.24
N ARG A 128 38.79 -6.95 -11.86
CA ARG A 128 38.43 -8.38 -11.97
C ARG A 128 39.59 -9.25 -12.47
N LEU A 129 40.50 -8.68 -13.26
CA LEU A 129 41.62 -9.39 -13.83
C LEU A 129 42.84 -9.47 -12.90
N ALA A 130 42.84 -8.87 -11.71
CA ALA A 130 43.92 -8.99 -10.73
C ALA A 130 43.99 -10.40 -10.12
N THR A 131 45.18 -10.86 -9.70
CA THR A 131 45.43 -12.26 -9.26
C THR A 131 44.77 -12.65 -7.93
N ASP A 132 44.12 -11.72 -7.24
CA ASP A 132 43.52 -11.95 -5.92
C ASP A 132 42.38 -10.97 -5.63
N TRP A 133 41.69 -10.52 -6.68
CA TRP A 133 40.64 -9.51 -6.61
C TRP A 133 39.56 -9.85 -5.56
N GLU A 134 39.24 -11.13 -5.34
CA GLU A 134 38.28 -11.59 -4.32
C GLU A 134 38.66 -11.17 -2.89
N ALA A 135 39.96 -11.11 -2.58
CA ALA A 135 40.45 -10.71 -1.26
C ALA A 135 40.12 -9.24 -0.94
N PHE A 136 39.88 -8.41 -1.95
CA PHE A 136 39.42 -7.03 -1.77
C PHE A 136 38.01 -6.97 -1.18
N PHE A 137 37.15 -7.90 -1.61
CA PHE A 137 35.72 -7.92 -1.28
C PHE A 137 35.46 -8.62 0.06
N SER A 138 36.30 -9.56 0.47
CA SER A 138 36.02 -10.42 1.63
C SER A 138 35.97 -9.69 2.98
N ALA A 139 36.65 -8.55 3.11
CA ALA A 139 36.83 -7.84 4.38
C ALA A 139 35.85 -6.68 4.65
N LYS A 140 35.01 -6.30 3.67
CA LYS A 140 34.21 -5.07 3.74
C LYS A 140 32.72 -5.37 3.91
N GLU A 141 31.98 -4.44 4.53
CA GLU A 141 30.50 -4.51 4.59
C GLU A 141 29.87 -3.82 3.38
N ALA A 142 30.54 -2.78 2.87
CA ALA A 142 30.18 -2.05 1.69
C ALA A 142 31.43 -1.69 0.88
N ILE A 143 31.27 -1.58 -0.43
CA ILE A 143 32.36 -1.26 -1.36
C ILE A 143 32.10 0.12 -1.96
N ALA A 144 33.12 0.97 -1.92
CA ALA A 144 33.07 2.29 -2.54
C ALA A 144 33.36 2.20 -4.05
N PHE A 145 32.54 2.90 -4.82
CA PHE A 145 32.63 3.01 -6.25
C PHE A 145 32.46 4.47 -6.68
N GLN A 146 32.83 4.73 -7.92
CA GLN A 146 32.58 6.00 -8.57
C GLN A 146 31.98 5.78 -9.96
N SER A 147 30.99 6.60 -10.30
CA SER A 147 30.37 6.57 -11.62
C SER A 147 31.31 7.17 -12.67
N ALA A 148 31.03 6.90 -13.94
CA ALA A 148 31.68 7.56 -15.07
C ALA A 148 31.63 9.11 -15.00
N ARG A 149 30.64 9.66 -14.29
CA ARG A 149 30.42 11.10 -14.12
C ARG A 149 31.12 11.67 -12.88
N GLY A 150 31.84 10.83 -12.12
CA GLY A 150 32.55 11.24 -10.91
C GLY A 150 31.72 11.15 -9.62
N GLU A 151 30.47 10.67 -9.68
CA GLU A 151 29.62 10.52 -8.50
C GLU A 151 30.11 9.34 -7.65
N ASN A 152 30.38 9.57 -6.37
CA ASN A 152 30.76 8.50 -5.45
C ASN A 152 29.51 7.80 -4.91
N PHE A 153 29.60 6.49 -4.71
CA PHE A 153 28.56 5.71 -4.07
C PHE A 153 29.16 4.48 -3.39
N GLN A 154 28.40 3.88 -2.49
CA GLN A 154 28.72 2.64 -1.81
C GLN A 154 27.70 1.59 -2.21
N LEU A 155 28.11 0.33 -2.33
CA LEU A 155 27.17 -0.78 -2.47
C LEU A 155 27.34 -1.75 -1.31
N PRO A 156 26.25 -2.11 -0.61
CA PRO A 156 26.29 -3.09 0.45
C PRO A 156 26.58 -4.48 -0.13
N GLN A 157 27.48 -5.21 0.52
CA GLN A 157 27.80 -6.59 0.13
C GLN A 157 26.88 -7.62 0.78
N ARG A 158 25.96 -7.21 1.66
CA ARG A 158 25.04 -8.13 2.34
C ARG A 158 23.63 -7.60 2.34
N LEU A 159 22.67 -8.54 2.36
CA LEU A 159 21.27 -8.21 2.55
C LEU A 159 21.02 -7.82 4.02
N THR A 160 21.15 -6.54 4.33
CA THR A 160 20.86 -6.00 5.65
C THR A 160 19.35 -5.80 5.84
N ASN A 161 18.89 -5.66 7.09
CA ASN A 161 17.49 -5.31 7.38
C ASN A 161 17.08 -3.96 6.76
N LYS A 162 18.01 -3.01 6.65
CA LYS A 162 17.76 -1.69 6.02
C LYS A 162 17.59 -1.84 4.51
N LEU A 163 18.46 -2.60 3.86
CA LEU A 163 18.33 -2.90 2.43
C LEU A 163 17.02 -3.64 2.14
N ALA A 164 16.71 -4.68 2.92
CA ALA A 164 15.45 -5.42 2.76
C ALA A 164 14.21 -4.53 2.97
N TYR A 165 14.24 -3.63 3.94
CA TYR A 165 13.19 -2.63 4.14
C TYR A 165 13.03 -1.71 2.93
N ILE A 166 14.12 -1.17 2.39
CA ILE A 166 14.11 -0.34 1.18
C ILE A 166 13.59 -1.11 -0.04
N LEU A 167 13.95 -2.38 -0.22
CA LEU A 167 13.38 -3.22 -1.29
C LEU A 167 11.86 -3.30 -1.18
N GLY A 168 11.32 -3.43 0.04
CA GLY A 168 9.88 -3.43 0.28
C GLY A 168 9.22 -2.08 -0.06
N VAL A 169 9.86 -0.98 0.35
CA VAL A 169 9.37 0.38 0.03
C VAL A 169 9.37 0.64 -1.48
N VAL A 170 10.45 0.29 -2.18
CA VAL A 170 10.58 0.49 -3.64
C VAL A 170 9.56 -0.37 -4.39
N LEU A 171 9.31 -1.60 -3.96
CA LEU A 171 8.26 -2.43 -4.56
C LEU A 171 6.85 -1.88 -4.35
N GLY A 172 6.56 -1.26 -3.19
CA GLY A 172 5.25 -0.65 -2.91
C GLY A 172 5.02 0.66 -3.66
N ASP A 173 5.76 1.72 -3.31
CA ASP A 173 5.54 3.08 -3.86
C ASP A 173 6.66 3.56 -4.80
N GLY A 174 7.71 2.76 -4.98
CA GLY A 174 8.83 3.11 -5.86
C GLY A 174 8.66 2.70 -7.32
N HIS A 175 9.47 3.31 -8.19
CA HIS A 175 9.67 2.88 -9.56
C HIS A 175 11.13 3.01 -9.99
N LEU A 176 11.55 2.13 -10.88
CA LEU A 176 12.90 2.12 -11.43
C LEU A 176 12.85 2.71 -12.84
N SER A 177 13.60 3.78 -13.07
CA SER A 177 13.97 4.21 -14.43
C SER A 177 15.35 3.65 -14.77
N GLU A 178 15.82 3.84 -16.00
CA GLU A 178 17.16 3.39 -16.42
C GLU A 178 18.29 3.93 -15.53
N TYR A 179 18.13 5.14 -14.98
CA TYR A 179 19.19 5.86 -14.28
C TYR A 179 18.85 6.30 -12.87
N ALA A 180 17.64 6.06 -12.38
CA ALA A 180 17.21 6.56 -11.09
C ALA A 180 16.14 5.68 -10.45
N ILE A 181 16.18 5.66 -9.13
CA ILE A 181 15.12 5.15 -8.26
C ILE A 181 14.27 6.35 -7.84
N TYR A 182 12.97 6.22 -8.00
CA TYR A 182 12.01 7.19 -7.53
C TYR A 182 11.12 6.56 -6.46
N ILE A 183 10.84 7.28 -5.39
CA ILE A 183 9.87 6.91 -4.36
C ILE A 183 8.98 8.13 -4.13
N VAL A 184 7.67 7.91 -4.05
CA VAL A 184 6.68 8.98 -3.86
C VAL A 184 5.87 8.70 -2.61
N ASP A 185 5.71 9.68 -1.73
CA ASP A 185 4.85 9.58 -0.56
C ASP A 185 4.22 10.95 -0.26
N TYR A 186 3.05 10.97 0.38
CA TYR A 186 2.35 12.21 0.72
C TYR A 186 2.98 12.95 1.91
N LEU A 187 3.79 12.29 2.73
CA LEU A 187 4.41 12.84 3.94
C LEU A 187 5.90 13.12 3.74
N GLU A 188 6.29 14.40 3.72
CA GLU A 188 7.68 14.84 3.58
C GLU A 188 8.62 14.23 4.63
N GLU A 189 8.18 14.18 5.89
CA GLU A 189 8.94 13.62 7.02
C GLU A 189 9.39 12.18 6.73
N TYR A 190 8.50 11.37 6.14
CA TYR A 190 8.80 9.99 5.78
C TYR A 190 9.76 9.91 4.60
N ILE A 191 9.59 10.75 3.58
CA ILE A 191 10.54 10.86 2.47
C ILE A 191 11.95 11.24 2.94
N ARG A 192 12.08 12.18 3.89
CA ARG A 192 13.38 12.53 4.49
C ARG A 192 14.00 11.38 5.27
N TYR A 193 13.18 10.61 5.99
CA TYR A 193 13.64 9.39 6.66
C TYR A 193 14.16 8.34 5.67
N LEU A 194 13.46 8.12 4.54
CA LEU A 194 13.91 7.21 3.49
C LEU A 194 15.20 7.70 2.82
N ALA A 195 15.34 9.00 2.59
CA ALA A 195 16.56 9.61 2.07
C ALA A 195 17.76 9.31 2.97
N ALA A 196 17.64 9.51 4.28
CA ALA A 196 18.70 9.22 5.23
C ALA A 196 19.11 7.72 5.23
N ILE A 197 18.15 6.81 5.04
CA ILE A 197 18.47 5.37 4.91
C ILE A 197 19.24 5.10 3.62
N LEU A 198 18.81 5.68 2.50
CA LEU A 198 19.47 5.50 1.21
C LEU A 198 20.87 6.11 1.21
N GLU A 199 21.06 7.30 1.78
CA GLU A 199 22.38 7.91 2.01
C GLU A 199 23.26 7.01 2.85
N GLN A 200 22.73 6.43 3.93
CA GLN A 200 23.50 5.50 4.75
C GLN A 200 23.87 4.21 4.01
N LEU A 201 22.97 3.67 3.18
CA LEU A 201 23.21 2.43 2.44
C LEU A 201 24.17 2.61 1.26
N PHE A 202 24.07 3.77 0.60
CA PHE A 202 24.67 3.98 -0.71
C PHE A 202 25.62 5.17 -0.78
N GLY A 203 25.79 5.95 0.28
CA GLY A 203 26.72 7.08 0.35
C GLY A 203 26.56 8.08 -0.81
N ALA A 204 25.35 8.25 -1.31
CA ALA A 204 25.06 9.01 -2.53
C ALA A 204 24.04 10.12 -2.27
N ASP A 205 24.13 11.20 -3.04
CA ASP A 205 23.27 12.37 -2.91
C ASP A 205 21.82 12.05 -3.32
N ILE A 206 20.87 12.37 -2.43
CA ILE A 206 19.43 12.20 -2.65
C ILE A 206 18.80 13.53 -3.04
N LEU A 207 18.00 13.52 -4.11
CA LEU A 207 17.20 14.67 -4.51
C LEU A 207 15.79 14.56 -3.93
N LEU A 208 15.37 15.57 -3.18
CA LEU A 208 14.01 15.69 -2.64
C LEU A 208 13.30 16.89 -3.25
N TYR A 209 12.09 16.70 -3.77
CA TYR A 209 11.30 17.79 -4.34
C TYR A 209 9.79 17.51 -4.27
N PRO A 210 8.94 18.54 -4.14
CA PRO A 210 7.49 18.36 -4.16
C PRO A 210 7.03 17.83 -5.53
N HIS A 211 5.99 16.99 -5.53
CA HIS A 211 5.37 16.49 -6.74
C HIS A 211 4.57 17.61 -7.43
N THR A 212 4.74 17.77 -8.74
CA THR A 212 4.16 18.91 -9.47
C THR A 212 2.65 18.81 -9.65
N GLN A 213 2.10 17.59 -9.63
CA GLN A 213 0.68 17.32 -9.93
C GLN A 213 -0.18 16.95 -8.70
N CYS A 214 0.41 16.74 -7.53
CA CYS A 214 -0.31 16.31 -6.34
C CYS A 214 0.40 16.75 -5.07
N ASN A 215 -0.31 16.71 -3.93
CA ASN A 215 0.26 17.02 -2.62
C ASN A 215 1.09 15.84 -2.10
N ALA A 216 2.25 15.61 -2.72
CA ALA A 216 3.19 14.56 -2.39
C ALA A 216 4.63 15.03 -2.57
N TRP A 217 5.57 14.21 -2.12
CA TRP A 217 7.00 14.44 -2.20
C TRP A 217 7.67 13.32 -2.97
N ASN A 218 8.58 13.70 -3.86
CA ASN A 218 9.43 12.77 -4.58
C ASN A 218 10.79 12.68 -3.90
N LEU A 219 11.24 11.44 -3.76
CA LEU A 219 12.63 11.09 -3.56
C LEU A 219 13.18 10.57 -4.89
N CYS A 220 14.29 11.11 -5.36
CA CYS A 220 15.01 10.62 -6.53
C CYS A 220 16.48 10.36 -6.17
N GLN A 221 16.90 9.10 -6.27
CA GLN A 221 18.31 8.73 -6.23
C GLN A 221 18.79 8.39 -7.62
N LYS A 222 19.74 9.15 -8.15
CA LYS A 222 20.39 8.87 -9.43
C LYS A 222 21.50 7.84 -9.25
N GLY A 223 21.62 6.93 -10.21
CA GLY A 223 22.67 5.91 -10.23
C GLY A 223 22.25 4.65 -10.98
N LYS A 224 22.76 4.45 -12.20
CA LYS A 224 22.54 3.24 -13.01
C LYS A 224 22.84 1.95 -12.24
N TRP A 225 23.93 1.94 -11.48
CA TRP A 225 24.39 0.75 -10.75
C TRP A 225 23.50 0.42 -9.55
N LEU A 226 22.93 1.44 -8.92
CA LEU A 226 21.96 1.27 -7.86
C LEU A 226 20.65 0.69 -8.40
N VAL A 227 20.16 1.21 -9.54
CA VAL A 227 19.01 0.64 -10.26
C VAL A 227 19.25 -0.83 -10.56
N ARG A 228 20.43 -1.19 -11.09
CA ARG A 228 20.82 -2.59 -11.37
C ARG A 228 20.80 -3.47 -10.11
N LEU A 229 21.34 -2.97 -9.00
CA LEU A 229 21.32 -3.70 -7.74
C LEU A 229 19.88 -3.96 -7.27
N ILE A 230 19.03 -2.94 -7.27
CA ILE A 230 17.63 -3.10 -6.82
C ILE A 230 16.85 -4.02 -7.76
N HIS A 231 16.98 -3.86 -9.07
CA HIS A 231 16.40 -4.76 -10.06
C HIS A 231 16.84 -6.21 -9.83
N PHE A 232 18.15 -6.45 -9.69
CA PHE A 232 18.69 -7.78 -9.46
C PHE A 232 18.14 -8.42 -8.18
N LEU A 233 18.06 -7.65 -7.09
CA LEU A 233 17.60 -8.14 -5.80
C LEU A 233 16.09 -8.33 -5.72
N SER A 234 15.29 -7.50 -6.40
CA SER A 234 13.82 -7.51 -6.25
C SER A 234 13.07 -8.17 -7.39
N GLY A 235 13.68 -8.31 -8.57
CA GLY A 235 12.97 -8.69 -9.80
C GLY A 235 12.10 -7.59 -10.39
N GLN A 236 12.13 -6.37 -9.85
CA GLN A 236 11.34 -5.25 -10.37
C GLN A 236 11.87 -4.80 -11.74
N PRO A 237 11.03 -4.70 -12.78
CA PRO A 237 11.48 -4.31 -14.12
C PRO A 237 11.96 -2.85 -14.14
N ILE A 238 13.02 -2.61 -14.91
CA ILE A 238 13.54 -1.26 -15.18
C ILE A 238 12.67 -0.63 -16.26
N ALA A 239 12.12 0.56 -16.02
CA ALA A 239 11.21 1.28 -16.91
C ALA A 239 9.94 0.50 -17.33
N GLY A 240 9.60 -0.60 -16.62
CA GLY A 240 8.45 -1.46 -16.92
C GLY A 240 7.35 -1.43 -15.86
N LYS A 241 6.25 -2.13 -16.14
CA LYS A 241 5.13 -2.29 -15.20
C LYS A 241 5.47 -3.29 -14.11
N LYS A 242 5.59 -2.84 -12.86
CA LYS A 242 5.99 -3.71 -11.74
C LYS A 242 4.93 -4.71 -11.26
N TYR A 243 3.64 -4.42 -11.40
CA TYR A 243 2.59 -5.25 -10.75
C TYR A 243 2.44 -6.65 -11.35
N GLU A 244 2.84 -6.84 -12.60
CA GLU A 244 2.74 -8.13 -13.30
C GLU A 244 3.81 -9.12 -12.83
N THR A 245 4.97 -8.62 -12.41
CA THR A 245 6.13 -9.41 -11.96
C THR A 245 6.33 -9.35 -10.43
N MET A 246 5.44 -8.66 -9.71
CA MET A 246 5.58 -8.43 -8.28
C MET A 246 5.47 -9.74 -7.49
N CYS A 247 6.59 -10.14 -6.89
CA CYS A 247 6.74 -11.29 -6.01
C CYS A 247 7.66 -10.94 -4.82
N GLU A 248 7.58 -11.72 -3.75
CA GLU A 248 8.53 -11.67 -2.65
C GLU A 248 9.90 -12.16 -3.14
N PRO A 249 10.98 -11.36 -3.02
CA PRO A 249 12.30 -11.80 -3.46
C PRO A 249 12.76 -13.06 -2.72
N LEU A 250 13.21 -14.08 -3.45
CA LEU A 250 13.58 -15.37 -2.88
C LEU A 250 14.76 -15.26 -1.91
N LEU A 251 15.72 -14.36 -2.18
CA LEU A 251 16.81 -14.05 -1.25
C LEU A 251 16.31 -13.51 0.09
N VAL A 252 15.28 -12.67 0.06
CA VAL A 252 14.65 -12.10 1.26
C VAL A 252 13.88 -13.19 2.00
N LYS A 253 13.18 -14.07 1.28
CA LYS A 253 12.34 -15.14 1.81
C LYS A 253 13.07 -16.11 2.74
N GLU A 254 14.34 -16.40 2.44
CA GLU A 254 15.17 -17.33 3.22
C GLU A 254 15.70 -16.71 4.52
N GLN A 255 15.77 -15.38 4.59
CA GLN A 255 16.38 -14.66 5.71
C GLN A 255 15.30 -14.07 6.63
N LYS A 256 14.93 -14.79 7.68
CA LYS A 256 13.77 -14.48 8.54
C LYS A 256 13.68 -13.01 9.00
N ASN A 257 14.79 -12.40 9.43
CA ASN A 257 14.80 -11.02 9.94
C ASN A 257 14.62 -9.99 8.80
N GLN A 258 15.32 -10.22 7.70
CA GLN A 258 15.25 -9.40 6.48
C GLN A 258 13.86 -9.50 5.87
N ARG A 259 13.27 -10.70 5.84
CA ARG A 259 11.89 -10.94 5.39
C ARG A 259 10.87 -10.11 6.15
N ALA A 260 10.96 -10.07 7.48
CA ALA A 260 10.09 -9.22 8.28
C ALA A 260 10.31 -7.72 7.99
N SER A 261 11.57 -7.31 7.76
CA SER A 261 11.91 -5.93 7.42
C SER A 261 11.38 -5.52 6.05
N PHE A 262 11.44 -6.42 5.06
CA PHE A 262 10.86 -6.26 3.73
C PHE A 262 9.34 -6.05 3.78
N TRP A 263 8.62 -6.97 4.43
CA TRP A 263 7.16 -6.83 4.60
C TRP A 263 6.78 -5.61 5.42
N ARG A 264 7.62 -5.16 6.36
CA ARG A 264 7.42 -3.88 7.03
C ARG A 264 7.49 -2.71 6.04
N GLY A 265 8.49 -2.69 5.15
CA GLY A 265 8.61 -1.66 4.11
C GLY A 265 7.37 -1.58 3.21
N LEU A 266 6.86 -2.73 2.79
CA LEU A 266 5.61 -2.82 2.01
C LEU A 266 4.37 -2.39 2.79
N MET A 267 4.29 -2.68 4.09
CA MET A 267 3.18 -2.22 4.91
C MET A 267 3.23 -0.71 5.15
N ASP A 268 4.43 -0.13 5.21
CA ASP A 268 4.63 1.31 5.33
C ASP A 268 4.22 2.06 4.05
N THR A 269 4.15 1.41 2.89
CA THR A 269 3.67 1.98 1.60
C THR A 269 2.22 1.60 1.29
N ASP A 270 1.94 0.32 1.09
CA ASP A 270 0.62 -0.20 0.66
C ASP A 270 -0.29 -0.64 1.82
N GLY A 271 0.24 -0.71 3.04
CA GLY A 271 -0.52 -1.12 4.23
C GLY A 271 -1.44 -0.01 4.78
N SER A 272 -2.53 -0.42 5.44
CA SER A 272 -3.45 0.47 6.16
C SER A 272 -3.64 0.03 7.60
N TYR A 273 -3.69 1.01 8.51
CA TYR A 273 -3.90 0.80 9.95
C TYR A 273 -5.09 1.59 10.53
N LYS A 274 -5.90 2.26 9.72
CA LYS A 274 -6.94 3.20 10.19
C LYS A 274 -8.05 2.53 11.04
N ASN A 275 -8.60 1.43 10.53
CA ASN A 275 -9.72 0.70 11.15
C ASN A 275 -9.39 -0.78 11.38
N ASP A 276 -8.47 -1.29 10.59
CA ASP A 276 -7.99 -2.66 10.63
C ASP A 276 -6.57 -2.68 10.08
N ILE A 277 -5.85 -3.79 10.27
CA ILE A 277 -4.56 -4.00 9.60
C ILE A 277 -4.85 -4.69 8.26
N ILE A 278 -4.67 -3.94 7.17
CA ILE A 278 -4.96 -4.40 5.81
C ILE A 278 -3.75 -4.17 4.93
N PHE A 279 -3.46 -5.13 4.06
CA PHE A 279 -2.54 -4.97 2.94
C PHE A 279 -3.32 -5.18 1.64
N CYS A 280 -3.09 -4.35 0.63
CA CYS A 280 -3.72 -4.46 -0.67
C CYS A 280 -2.66 -4.42 -1.77
N SER A 281 -2.88 -5.15 -2.86
CA SER A 281 -2.04 -5.09 -4.06
C SER A 281 -2.87 -5.47 -5.30
N ALA A 282 -2.42 -5.02 -6.47
CA ALA A 282 -2.94 -5.51 -7.75
C ALA A 282 -2.51 -6.96 -8.03
N SER A 283 -1.39 -7.42 -7.45
CA SER A 283 -0.89 -8.79 -7.61
C SER A 283 -1.52 -9.75 -6.59
N GLY A 284 -2.34 -10.68 -7.07
CA GLY A 284 -2.91 -11.74 -6.24
C GLY A 284 -1.87 -12.72 -5.72
N THR A 285 -0.83 -13.00 -6.51
CA THR A 285 0.33 -13.81 -6.11
C THR A 285 1.04 -13.18 -4.92
N PHE A 286 1.29 -11.88 -4.97
CA PHE A 286 1.99 -11.18 -3.91
C PHE A 286 1.22 -11.15 -2.59
N VAL A 287 -0.11 -10.96 -2.64
CA VAL A 287 -0.97 -11.06 -1.45
C VAL A 287 -0.97 -12.49 -0.88
N LYS A 288 -0.90 -13.51 -1.73
CA LYS A 288 -0.80 -14.92 -1.30
C LYS A 288 0.55 -15.18 -0.61
N GLU A 289 1.65 -14.66 -1.13
CA GLU A 289 2.98 -14.78 -0.51
C GLU A 289 3.01 -14.10 0.86
N PHE A 290 2.42 -12.91 0.99
CA PHE A 290 2.30 -12.27 2.31
C PHE A 290 1.45 -13.10 3.28
N SER A 291 0.37 -13.72 2.79
CA SER A 291 -0.44 -14.63 3.59
C SER A 291 0.36 -15.83 4.10
N LEU A 292 1.19 -16.44 3.24
CA LEU A 292 2.06 -17.56 3.60
C LEU A 292 3.09 -17.14 4.65
N PHE A 293 3.78 -16.01 4.46
CA PHE A 293 4.70 -15.45 5.45
C PHE A 293 4.03 -15.29 6.84
N LEU A 294 2.80 -14.78 6.87
CA LEU A 294 2.05 -14.62 8.11
C LEU A 294 1.66 -15.97 8.73
N GLN A 295 1.24 -16.94 7.91
CA GLN A 295 0.89 -18.29 8.37
C GLN A 295 2.09 -19.03 8.96
N GLU A 296 3.27 -18.95 8.33
CA GLU A 296 4.54 -19.50 8.85
C GLU A 296 4.89 -18.92 10.22
N ASN A 297 4.56 -17.64 10.45
CA ASN A 297 4.72 -16.98 11.75
C ASN A 297 3.51 -17.16 12.69
N LYS A 298 2.61 -18.10 12.35
CA LYS A 298 1.38 -18.45 13.08
C LYS A 298 0.49 -17.21 13.34
N ILE A 299 0.31 -16.37 12.33
CA ILE A 299 -0.59 -15.21 12.29
C ILE A 299 -1.68 -15.50 11.27
N GLY A 300 -2.85 -15.92 11.77
CA GLY A 300 -4.03 -16.11 10.93
C GLY A 300 -4.44 -14.80 10.24
N ASN A 301 -4.88 -14.90 8.99
CA ASN A 301 -5.29 -13.76 8.18
C ASN A 301 -6.47 -14.15 7.27
N ARG A 302 -7.12 -13.17 6.65
CA ARG A 302 -8.21 -13.38 5.70
C ARG A 302 -7.97 -12.61 4.41
N SER A 303 -7.81 -13.33 3.31
CA SER A 303 -7.73 -12.73 1.97
C SER A 303 -9.12 -12.41 1.42
N PHE A 304 -9.21 -11.36 0.60
CA PHE A 304 -10.43 -10.93 -0.08
C PHE A 304 -10.09 -10.30 -1.44
N LYS A 305 -11.08 -10.27 -2.35
CA LYS A 305 -10.96 -9.60 -3.65
C LYS A 305 -11.57 -8.21 -3.56
N ILE A 306 -10.96 -7.26 -4.26
CA ILE A 306 -11.42 -5.88 -4.39
C ILE A 306 -11.82 -5.69 -5.85
N ASN A 307 -13.11 -5.44 -6.11
CA ASN A 307 -13.57 -5.08 -7.44
C ASN A 307 -13.73 -3.55 -7.47
N SER A 308 -12.90 -2.87 -8.24
CA SER A 308 -12.95 -1.42 -8.42
C SER A 308 -13.12 -1.07 -9.90
N GLN A 309 -13.46 0.19 -10.18
CA GLN A 309 -13.48 0.69 -11.57
C GLN A 309 -12.09 0.63 -12.22
N ALA A 310 -11.02 0.78 -11.42
CA ALA A 310 -9.64 0.69 -11.87
C ALA A 310 -9.16 -0.75 -12.12
N GLY A 311 -10.00 -1.75 -11.87
CA GLY A 311 -9.69 -3.16 -12.06
C GLY A 311 -9.85 -4.02 -10.81
N LYS A 312 -9.32 -5.24 -10.91
CA LYS A 312 -9.32 -6.24 -9.83
C LYS A 312 -8.10 -6.03 -8.95
N GLY A 313 -8.32 -5.87 -7.66
CA GLY A 313 -7.29 -5.89 -6.63
C GLY A 313 -7.49 -7.04 -5.66
N TYR A 314 -6.48 -7.27 -4.83
CA TYR A 314 -6.46 -8.30 -3.82
C TYR A 314 -6.08 -7.67 -2.49
N GLY A 315 -6.70 -8.14 -1.41
CA GLY A 315 -6.43 -7.64 -0.08
C GLY A 315 -6.30 -8.77 0.92
N LEU A 316 -5.58 -8.49 2.00
CA LEU A 316 -5.43 -9.35 3.16
C LEU A 316 -5.69 -8.54 4.42
N ARG A 317 -6.38 -9.15 5.37
CA ARG A 317 -6.74 -8.53 6.66
C ARG A 317 -6.25 -9.36 7.83
N ILE A 318 -5.66 -8.70 8.82
CA ILE A 318 -5.27 -9.32 10.09
C ILE A 318 -6.41 -9.19 11.10
N PRO A 319 -6.95 -10.30 11.64
CA PRO A 319 -7.95 -10.26 12.69
C PRO A 319 -7.47 -9.52 13.93
N ALA A 320 -8.40 -8.86 14.65
CA ALA A 320 -8.10 -8.04 15.82
C ALA A 320 -7.24 -8.74 16.89
N TRP A 321 -7.55 -10.01 17.18
CA TRP A 321 -6.86 -10.83 18.17
C TRP A 321 -5.42 -11.24 17.77
N ARG A 322 -5.05 -11.08 16.49
CA ARG A 322 -3.67 -11.33 15.99
C ARG A 322 -2.83 -10.06 15.86
N ARG A 323 -3.40 -8.86 16.04
CA ARG A 323 -2.71 -7.58 15.77
C ARG A 323 -1.42 -7.40 16.59
N LYS A 324 -1.43 -7.67 17.90
CA LYS A 324 -0.22 -7.54 18.75
C LYS A 324 0.93 -8.41 18.24
N LYS A 325 0.63 -9.65 17.84
CA LYS A 325 1.61 -10.59 17.29
C LYS A 325 2.16 -10.13 15.94
N PHE A 326 1.30 -9.61 15.08
CA PHE A 326 1.69 -8.98 13.82
C PHE A 326 2.65 -7.81 14.03
N VAL A 327 2.31 -6.90 14.94
CA VAL A 327 3.16 -5.73 15.27
C VAL A 327 4.51 -6.16 15.83
N LYS A 328 4.54 -7.19 16.69
CA LYS A 328 5.79 -7.76 17.20
C LYS A 328 6.64 -8.37 16.08
N LEU A 329 6.03 -9.09 15.14
CA LEU A 329 6.73 -9.70 14.00
C LEU A 329 7.40 -8.65 13.12
N LEU A 330 6.66 -7.62 12.70
CA LEU A 330 7.17 -6.58 11.82
C LEU A 330 7.97 -5.50 12.56
N ARG A 331 7.93 -5.47 13.90
CA ARG A 331 8.49 -4.38 14.72
C ARG A 331 7.84 -3.03 14.41
N GLY A 332 6.51 -3.01 14.35
CA GLY A 332 5.72 -1.80 14.11
C GLY A 332 5.76 -1.29 12.68
N SER A 333 5.56 0.02 12.53
CA SER A 333 5.59 0.80 11.28
C SER A 333 6.64 1.89 11.43
N GLN A 334 7.45 2.16 10.40
CA GLN A 334 8.42 3.27 10.41
C GLN A 334 7.83 4.53 9.78
N HIS A 335 6.74 4.42 9.01
CA HIS A 335 6.03 5.59 8.51
C HIS A 335 5.33 6.32 9.68
N PRO A 336 5.62 7.62 9.94
CA PRO A 336 5.15 8.32 11.13
C PRO A 336 3.62 8.32 11.33
N GLU A 337 2.85 8.69 10.29
CA GLU A 337 1.39 8.68 10.38
C GLU A 337 0.83 7.26 10.58
N LYS A 338 1.32 6.29 9.82
CA LYS A 338 0.90 4.88 9.94
C LYS A 338 1.23 4.28 11.30
N SER A 339 2.36 4.65 11.90
CA SER A 339 2.70 4.31 13.28
C SER A 339 1.67 4.86 14.26
N LYS A 340 1.30 6.15 14.16
CA LYS A 340 0.23 6.77 14.98
C LYS A 340 -1.10 6.03 14.80
N GLN A 341 -1.48 5.71 13.57
CA GLN A 341 -2.70 4.96 13.26
C GLN A 341 -2.67 3.55 13.88
N LEU A 342 -1.54 2.86 13.81
CA LEU A 342 -1.35 1.53 14.38
C LEU A 342 -1.46 1.55 15.92
N HIS A 343 -0.86 2.53 16.59
CA HIS A 343 -1.00 2.71 18.03
C HIS A 343 -2.46 2.95 18.45
N ALA A 344 -3.15 3.89 17.80
CA ALA A 344 -4.57 4.16 18.05
C ALA A 344 -5.46 2.92 17.81
N LEU A 345 -5.14 2.10 16.79
CA LEU A 345 -5.85 0.87 16.50
C LEU A 345 -5.69 -0.19 17.61
N LEU A 346 -4.48 -0.31 18.18
CA LEU A 346 -4.20 -1.24 19.27
C LEU A 346 -4.90 -0.82 20.57
N GLU A 347 -4.94 0.48 20.89
CA GLU A 347 -5.62 1.01 22.08
C GLU A 347 -7.13 0.79 22.07
N ARG A 348 -7.79 0.97 20.91
CA ARG A 348 -9.23 0.70 20.75
C ARG A 348 -9.61 -0.74 21.07
N THR A 349 -8.68 -1.68 20.95
CA THR A 349 -8.94 -3.09 21.20
C THR A 349 -9.07 -3.37 22.70
N ARG A 350 -8.35 -2.64 23.57
CA ARG A 350 -8.40 -2.80 25.04
C ARG A 350 -9.74 -2.32 25.63
N LYS A 351 -10.26 -1.19 25.17
CA LYS A 351 -11.52 -0.63 25.71
C LYS A 351 -12.75 -1.53 25.53
N ARG A 352 -12.68 -2.55 24.69
CA ARG A 352 -13.77 -3.53 24.52
C ARG A 352 -13.65 -4.75 25.43
N SER A 353 -12.44 -5.15 25.83
CA SER A 353 -12.24 -6.27 26.76
C SER A 353 -12.56 -5.86 28.19
N ASP A 354 -12.18 -4.65 28.59
CA ASP A 354 -12.28 -4.21 29.99
C ASP A 354 -13.74 -3.93 30.40
N SER A 355 -14.62 -3.67 29.43
CA SER A 355 -16.06 -3.54 29.65
C SER A 355 -16.81 -4.87 29.82
N SER A 356 -16.14 -6.01 29.62
CA SER A 356 -16.68 -7.35 29.86
C SER A 356 -15.88 -7.99 30.97
N GLY A 357 -16.24 -7.71 32.22
CA GLY A 357 -15.58 -8.17 33.44
C GLY A 357 -15.63 -9.68 33.64
N THR A 358 -14.89 -10.43 32.83
CA THR A 358 -14.55 -11.83 33.05
C THR A 358 -13.04 -11.92 33.13
N SER A 359 -12.58 -12.17 34.35
CA SER A 359 -11.19 -12.33 34.76
C SER A 359 -10.41 -13.28 33.85
N GLU A 360 -9.27 -12.78 33.36
CA GLU A 360 -8.23 -13.54 32.67
C GLU A 360 -7.69 -14.64 33.59
N GLN A 361 -8.05 -15.88 33.33
CA GLN A 361 -7.14 -17.01 33.50
C GLN A 361 -6.80 -17.53 32.11
N ASP A 362 -5.71 -16.99 31.58
CA ASP A 362 -4.99 -17.52 30.44
C ASP A 362 -4.47 -18.92 30.79
N ASN A 363 -4.91 -19.93 30.04
CA ASN A 363 -3.99 -20.93 29.51
C ASN A 363 -4.64 -21.74 28.38
N ASN A 364 -4.12 -21.55 27.18
CA ASN A 364 -4.00 -22.53 26.08
C ASN A 364 -5.07 -23.62 25.99
N GLN A 365 -6.08 -23.44 25.14
CA GLN A 365 -6.30 -24.29 23.95
C GLN A 365 -7.61 -23.93 23.23
N ASN A 366 -7.50 -23.72 21.92
CA ASN A 366 -8.60 -23.63 20.94
C ASN A 366 -9.57 -22.45 21.07
N ASP A 367 -9.05 -21.22 21.02
CA ASP A 367 -9.87 -20.00 20.95
C ASP A 367 -10.44 -19.74 19.55
N TYR A 368 -11.52 -20.44 19.22
CA TYR A 368 -12.56 -19.80 18.43
C TYR A 368 -13.29 -18.82 19.36
N PRO A 369 -13.44 -17.53 18.99
CA PRO A 369 -14.21 -16.62 19.82
C PRO A 369 -15.63 -17.18 19.98
N PRO A 370 -16.23 -17.08 21.19
CA PRO A 370 -17.61 -17.49 21.38
C PRO A 370 -18.50 -16.77 20.36
N PRO A 371 -19.48 -17.46 19.76
CA PRO A 371 -20.34 -16.89 18.75
C PRO A 371 -20.96 -15.59 19.27
N LYS A 372 -20.87 -14.50 18.50
CA LYS A 372 -21.49 -13.21 18.84
C LYS A 372 -22.95 -13.44 19.24
N ILE A 373 -23.26 -13.26 20.51
CA ILE A 373 -24.63 -13.31 21.01
C ILE A 373 -25.30 -12.03 20.54
N TRP A 374 -26.03 -12.12 19.43
CA TRP A 374 -26.82 -11.00 18.92
C TRP A 374 -28.02 -10.79 19.83
N LYS A 375 -28.02 -9.68 20.57
CA LYS A 375 -29.20 -9.18 21.27
C LYS A 375 -30.34 -9.01 20.27
N LYS A 376 -31.52 -9.50 20.64
CA LYS A 376 -32.76 -9.34 19.86
C LYS A 376 -33.60 -8.28 20.56
N TYR A 377 -34.20 -7.39 19.78
CA TYR A 377 -35.09 -6.37 20.29
C TYR A 377 -36.45 -6.48 19.61
N TRP A 378 -37.52 -6.12 20.30
CA TRP A 378 -38.84 -5.92 19.71
C TRP A 378 -39.27 -4.46 19.87
N VAL A 379 -40.00 -3.98 18.87
CA VAL A 379 -40.60 -2.64 18.89
C VAL A 379 -41.77 -2.64 19.87
N GLU A 380 -41.73 -1.76 20.87
CA GLU A 380 -42.74 -1.64 21.92
C GLU A 380 -43.74 -0.52 21.60
N THR A 381 -43.25 0.72 21.50
CA THR A 381 -44.07 1.92 21.25
C THR A 381 -43.32 2.98 20.45
N ILE A 382 -44.03 4.00 19.96
CA ILE A 382 -43.44 5.20 19.37
C ILE A 382 -42.87 6.11 20.46
N ARG A 383 -41.70 6.70 20.20
CA ARG A 383 -41.03 7.68 21.05
C ARG A 383 -41.63 9.09 20.86
N LYS A 384 -42.44 9.52 21.83
CA LYS A 384 -43.04 10.86 21.84
C LYS A 384 -42.00 12.00 21.93
N ASP A 385 -40.83 11.73 22.51
CA ASP A 385 -39.70 12.68 22.58
C ASP A 385 -38.98 12.90 21.23
N ARG A 386 -39.40 12.16 20.19
CA ARG A 386 -38.86 12.23 18.83
C ARG A 386 -39.93 12.62 17.81
N THR A 387 -41.01 13.23 18.29
CA THR A 387 -42.08 13.79 17.45
C THR A 387 -42.21 15.28 17.70
N ILE A 388 -42.62 16.02 16.67
CA ILE A 388 -42.91 17.45 16.73
C ILE A 388 -44.38 17.71 16.38
N GLU A 389 -44.98 18.69 17.03
CA GLU A 389 -46.36 19.11 16.75
C GLU A 389 -46.37 20.24 15.72
N LEU A 390 -47.08 20.04 14.61
CA LEU A 390 -47.27 21.03 13.55
C LEU A 390 -48.77 21.18 13.26
N GLN A 391 -49.33 22.36 13.53
CA GLN A 391 -50.74 22.70 13.27
C GLN A 391 -51.71 21.59 13.74
N ASN A 392 -51.55 21.14 15.00
CA ASN A 392 -52.37 20.13 15.67
C ASN A 392 -52.16 18.66 15.23
N ASN A 393 -51.09 18.35 14.48
CA ASN A 393 -50.72 16.97 14.14
C ASN A 393 -49.30 16.64 14.59
N LEU A 394 -49.08 15.41 15.04
CA LEU A 394 -47.74 14.90 15.39
C LEU A 394 -47.01 14.36 14.16
N TYR A 395 -45.75 14.72 14.02
CA TYR A 395 -44.85 14.24 12.97
C TYR A 395 -43.58 13.66 13.59
N PHE A 396 -42.97 12.67 12.96
CA PHE A 396 -41.63 12.22 13.33
C PHE A 396 -40.61 13.31 13.00
N ASP A 397 -39.72 13.64 13.92
CA ASP A 397 -38.69 14.67 13.68
C ASP A 397 -37.48 14.07 12.92
N PHE A 398 -37.46 14.26 11.60
CA PHE A 398 -36.40 13.71 10.74
C PHE A 398 -35.03 14.40 10.90
N SER A 399 -34.91 15.46 11.70
CA SER A 399 -33.59 16.02 12.07
C SER A 399 -32.70 14.99 12.79
N TYR A 400 -33.32 14.01 13.47
CA TYR A 400 -32.61 12.87 14.09
C TYR A 400 -32.02 11.86 13.10
N LEU A 401 -32.30 12.00 11.80
CA LEU A 401 -31.81 11.13 10.73
C LEU A 401 -31.01 11.91 9.66
N PRO A 402 -29.99 12.71 10.03
CA PRO A 402 -29.35 13.70 9.15
C PRO A 402 -28.66 13.08 7.92
N LYS A 403 -28.33 11.79 8.00
CA LYS A 403 -27.62 11.03 6.95
C LYS A 403 -28.56 10.44 5.89
N LEU A 404 -29.87 10.39 6.16
CA LEU A 404 -30.82 10.00 5.13
C LEU A 404 -30.82 11.04 4.02
N ARG A 405 -31.19 10.58 2.83
CA ARG A 405 -31.21 11.44 1.64
C ARG A 405 -32.57 11.37 0.98
N ILE A 406 -32.96 12.44 0.31
CA ILE A 406 -34.20 12.52 -0.47
C ILE A 406 -33.89 12.64 -1.96
N GLU A 407 -34.85 12.23 -2.77
CA GLU A 407 -34.85 12.54 -4.20
C GLU A 407 -35.01 14.05 -4.42
N VAL A 408 -34.46 14.54 -5.52
CA VAL A 408 -34.52 15.97 -5.86
C VAL A 408 -35.84 16.21 -6.58
N THR A 409 -36.81 16.77 -5.86
CA THR A 409 -38.07 17.23 -6.45
C THR A 409 -37.86 18.54 -7.21
N GLU A 410 -38.84 18.95 -8.02
CA GLU A 410 -38.81 20.25 -8.72
C GLU A 410 -38.64 21.41 -7.74
N THR A 411 -39.33 21.37 -6.60
CA THR A 411 -39.18 22.35 -5.52
C THR A 411 -37.76 22.39 -4.97
N VAL A 412 -37.17 21.23 -4.65
CA VAL A 412 -35.78 21.17 -4.16
C VAL A 412 -34.80 21.66 -5.22
N GLN A 413 -35.07 21.40 -6.50
CA GLN A 413 -34.28 21.93 -7.60
C GLN A 413 -34.37 23.46 -7.66
N ALA A 414 -35.58 24.03 -7.55
CA ALA A 414 -35.78 25.47 -7.52
C ALA A 414 -35.03 26.12 -6.34
N LEU A 415 -35.04 25.50 -5.15
CA LEU A 415 -34.26 25.94 -4.00
C LEU A 415 -32.75 25.98 -4.31
N LEU A 416 -32.20 24.90 -4.89
CA LEU A 416 -30.78 24.84 -5.25
C LEU A 416 -30.36 25.88 -6.30
N GLU A 417 -31.29 26.25 -7.18
CA GLU A 417 -31.07 27.27 -8.20
C GLU A 417 -31.15 28.68 -7.61
N GLY A 418 -32.13 28.94 -6.73
CA GLY A 418 -32.43 30.24 -6.14
C GLY A 418 -31.46 30.73 -5.04
N ILE A 419 -30.71 29.84 -4.39
CA ILE A 419 -29.73 30.26 -3.38
C ILE A 419 -28.54 31.01 -3.99
N THR A 420 -28.06 32.03 -3.28
CA THR A 420 -26.93 32.87 -3.72
C THR A 420 -25.61 32.07 -3.75
N GLN A 421 -24.62 32.57 -4.52
CA GLN A 421 -23.29 31.93 -4.60
C GLN A 421 -22.58 31.88 -3.23
N GLY A 422 -22.82 32.87 -2.35
CA GLY A 422 -22.29 32.88 -0.99
C GLY A 422 -22.79 31.70 -0.15
N VAL A 423 -24.10 31.42 -0.21
CA VAL A 423 -24.71 30.27 0.48
C VAL A 423 -24.20 28.95 -0.11
N LYS A 424 -24.10 28.84 -1.45
CA LYS A 424 -23.53 27.64 -2.11
C LYS A 424 -22.13 27.33 -1.61
N LYS A 425 -21.27 28.36 -1.48
CA LYS A 425 -19.91 28.21 -0.96
C LYS A 425 -19.90 27.78 0.51
N LYS A 426 -20.73 28.41 1.36
CA LYS A 426 -20.85 28.08 2.79
C LYS A 426 -21.27 26.62 3.02
N LEU A 427 -22.21 26.12 2.22
CA LEU A 427 -22.76 24.76 2.33
C LEU A 427 -21.97 23.70 1.55
N GLY A 428 -20.86 24.06 0.90
CA GLY A 428 -20.07 23.13 0.09
C GLY A 428 -20.86 22.53 -1.09
N ILE A 429 -21.73 23.33 -1.71
CA ILE A 429 -22.52 22.95 -2.88
C ILE A 429 -21.80 23.44 -4.14
N THR A 430 -21.11 22.54 -4.83
CA THR A 430 -20.43 22.84 -6.09
C THR A 430 -21.37 22.68 -7.29
N ARG A 431 -21.03 23.27 -8.45
CA ARG A 431 -21.77 23.08 -9.71
C ARG A 431 -21.90 21.60 -10.09
N GLN A 432 -20.84 20.82 -9.88
CA GLN A 432 -20.85 19.38 -10.13
C GLN A 432 -21.84 18.65 -9.20
N ARG A 433 -21.92 19.04 -7.93
CA ARG A 433 -22.85 18.45 -6.97
C ARG A 433 -24.30 18.74 -7.33
N ILE A 434 -24.61 19.98 -7.75
CA ILE A 434 -25.93 20.35 -8.28
C ILE A 434 -26.27 19.52 -9.52
N TYR A 435 -25.31 19.35 -10.45
CA TYR A 435 -25.50 18.50 -11.62
C TYR A 435 -25.80 17.04 -11.23
N HIS A 436 -25.07 16.46 -10.27
CA HIS A 436 -25.33 15.10 -9.79
C HIS A 436 -26.71 14.96 -9.12
N PHE A 437 -27.16 15.98 -8.39
CA PHE A 437 -28.51 16.05 -7.82
C PHE A 437 -29.57 16.03 -8.93
N LYS A 438 -29.45 16.94 -9.91
CA LYS A 438 -30.38 17.03 -11.05
C LYS A 438 -30.45 15.75 -11.90
N LYS A 439 -29.36 15.01 -12.00
CA LYS A 439 -29.29 13.75 -12.75
C LYS A 439 -29.67 12.51 -11.94
N GLY A 440 -30.07 12.67 -10.67
CA GLY A 440 -30.37 11.54 -9.78
C GLY A 440 -29.16 10.65 -9.48
N ILE A 441 -27.94 11.09 -9.81
CA ILE A 441 -26.69 10.36 -9.55
C ILE A 441 -26.44 10.30 -8.04
N THR A 442 -26.77 11.38 -7.34
CA THR A 442 -26.73 11.47 -5.89
C THR A 442 -28.01 12.08 -5.34
N HIS A 443 -28.41 11.64 -4.16
CA HIS A 443 -29.57 12.16 -3.41
C HIS A 443 -29.11 13.23 -2.40
N ILE A 444 -29.98 14.16 -2.03
CA ILE A 444 -29.65 15.28 -1.12
C ILE A 444 -29.75 14.81 0.34
N PRO A 445 -28.70 14.88 1.16
CA PRO A 445 -28.77 14.58 2.59
C PRO A 445 -29.71 15.51 3.34
N LEU A 446 -30.46 14.99 4.31
CA LEU A 446 -31.39 15.78 5.12
C LEU A 446 -30.71 16.92 5.86
N CYS A 447 -29.50 16.71 6.40
CA CYS A 447 -28.77 17.81 7.05
C CYS A 447 -28.44 18.95 6.08
N LEU A 448 -28.15 18.64 4.82
CA LEU A 448 -27.92 19.67 3.81
C LEU A 448 -29.22 20.38 3.42
N LEU A 449 -30.33 19.63 3.33
CA LEU A 449 -31.64 20.20 3.05
C LEU A 449 -32.08 21.15 4.17
N GLU A 450 -31.92 20.76 5.42
CA GLU A 450 -32.19 21.58 6.60
C GLU A 450 -31.38 22.87 6.59
N GLU A 451 -30.06 22.78 6.33
CA GLU A 451 -29.21 23.95 6.16
C GLU A 451 -29.65 24.84 4.99
N LEU A 452 -30.11 24.25 3.88
CA LEU A 452 -30.65 25.01 2.73
C LEU A 452 -31.90 25.79 3.11
N LEU A 453 -32.87 25.14 3.74
CA LEU A 453 -34.13 25.74 4.16
C LEU A 453 -33.91 26.86 5.18
N ALA A 454 -32.93 26.70 6.08
CA ALA A 454 -32.57 27.72 7.06
C ALA A 454 -31.89 28.97 6.45
N ASN A 455 -31.41 28.91 5.21
CA ASN A 455 -30.77 30.04 4.51
C ASN A 455 -31.65 30.64 3.40
N LEU A 456 -32.95 30.33 3.37
CA LEU A 456 -33.91 31.00 2.49
C LEU A 456 -34.23 32.42 2.98
N LEU A 457 -34.79 33.25 2.09
CA LEU A 457 -35.30 34.57 2.46
C LEU A 457 -36.35 34.48 3.56
N GLU A 458 -37.21 33.46 3.46
CA GLU A 458 -38.15 33.05 4.50
C GLU A 458 -37.71 31.65 4.98
N PRO A 459 -36.99 31.56 6.12
CA PRO A 459 -36.53 30.27 6.63
C PRO A 459 -37.69 29.32 6.89
N GLN A 460 -37.54 28.06 6.46
CA GLN A 460 -38.56 27.03 6.64
C GLN A 460 -38.02 25.89 7.49
N GLU A 461 -38.85 25.33 8.36
CA GLU A 461 -38.49 24.13 9.12
C GLU A 461 -38.51 22.88 8.24
N LEU A 462 -37.54 21.98 8.46
CA LEU A 462 -37.40 20.74 7.68
C LEU A 462 -38.69 19.92 7.66
N MET A 463 -39.37 19.78 8.81
CA MET A 463 -40.56 18.96 8.90
C MET A 463 -41.78 19.58 8.21
N LEU A 464 -41.90 20.91 8.24
CA LEU A 464 -42.93 21.62 7.49
C LEU A 464 -42.73 21.43 5.99
N PHE A 465 -41.49 21.56 5.51
CA PHE A 465 -41.14 21.32 4.12
C PHE A 465 -41.44 19.90 3.66
N LEU A 466 -40.98 18.87 4.41
CA LEU A 466 -41.24 17.47 4.07
C LEU A 466 -42.74 17.16 4.00
N ARG A 467 -43.54 17.78 4.88
CA ARG A 467 -45.00 17.64 4.91
C ARG A 467 -45.65 18.24 3.66
N GLU A 468 -45.34 19.50 3.36
CA GLU A 468 -45.96 20.23 2.24
C GLU A 468 -45.62 19.58 0.90
N GLU A 469 -44.36 19.16 0.74
CA GLU A 469 -43.87 18.47 -0.45
C GLU A 469 -44.18 16.97 -0.47
N LYS A 470 -44.82 16.44 0.59
CA LYS A 470 -45.20 15.03 0.75
C LYS A 470 -44.04 14.05 0.51
N ILE A 471 -42.82 14.43 0.91
CA ILE A 471 -41.60 13.66 0.66
C ILE A 471 -41.53 12.48 1.63
N THR A 472 -41.84 11.29 1.12
CA THR A 472 -41.82 10.04 1.90
C THR A 472 -40.72 9.07 1.47
N SER A 473 -40.06 9.29 0.33
CA SER A 473 -39.02 8.40 -0.21
C SER A 473 -37.62 8.79 0.28
N PHE A 474 -36.94 7.89 0.98
CA PHE A 474 -35.61 8.12 1.54
C PHE A 474 -34.58 7.11 1.02
N TYR A 475 -33.30 7.54 1.00
CA TYR A 475 -32.17 6.80 0.42
C TYR A 475 -30.95 6.76 1.35
N SER A 476 -30.22 5.64 1.31
CA SER A 476 -28.95 5.44 2.01
C SER A 476 -28.07 4.44 1.24
N GLY A 477 -27.16 4.94 0.43
CA GLY A 477 -26.36 4.11 -0.47
C GLY A 477 -27.24 3.51 -1.57
N LYS A 478 -27.31 2.18 -1.64
CA LYS A 478 -28.17 1.45 -2.59
C LYS A 478 -29.56 1.10 -2.03
N ALA A 479 -29.81 1.39 -0.76
CA ALA A 479 -31.11 1.14 -0.15
C ALA A 479 -32.04 2.33 -0.38
N SER A 480 -33.32 2.04 -0.60
CA SER A 480 -34.43 2.98 -0.56
C SER A 480 -35.55 2.43 0.32
N ALA A 481 -36.35 3.31 0.91
CA ALA A 481 -37.58 2.96 1.62
C ALA A 481 -38.50 4.19 1.65
N GLN A 482 -39.81 3.96 1.66
CA GLN A 482 -40.76 4.96 2.08
C GLN A 482 -40.79 5.00 3.61
N LEU A 483 -40.74 6.18 4.22
CA LEU A 483 -40.91 6.34 5.66
C LEU A 483 -42.15 7.20 5.92
N PRO A 484 -43.04 6.77 6.84
CA PRO A 484 -44.19 7.59 7.21
C PRO A 484 -43.71 8.85 7.92
N LEU A 485 -44.31 10.00 7.58
CA LEU A 485 -44.01 11.28 8.23
C LEU A 485 -44.75 11.43 9.57
N GLN A 486 -45.89 10.74 9.74
CA GLN A 486 -46.73 10.82 10.93
C GLN A 486 -46.84 9.46 11.63
N PRO A 487 -46.88 9.44 12.98
CA PRO A 487 -47.44 8.33 13.72
C PRO A 487 -48.87 8.04 13.25
N SER A 488 -49.21 6.78 13.06
CA SER A 488 -50.60 6.37 12.82
C SER A 488 -50.88 5.05 13.52
N HIS A 489 -52.14 4.82 13.90
CA HIS A 489 -52.56 3.54 14.49
C HIS A 489 -52.24 2.35 13.55
N HIS A 490 -52.33 2.57 12.24
CA HIS A 490 -51.95 1.57 11.25
C HIS A 490 -50.46 1.23 11.28
N LEU A 491 -49.59 2.25 11.39
CA LEU A 491 -48.15 2.06 11.56
C LEU A 491 -47.84 1.31 12.86
N GLU A 492 -48.43 1.72 13.99
CA GLU A 492 -48.23 1.07 15.28
C GLU A 492 -48.60 -0.42 15.24
N LYS A 493 -49.78 -0.74 14.68
CA LYS A 493 -50.23 -2.12 14.48
C LYS A 493 -49.28 -2.91 13.58
N THR A 494 -48.74 -2.29 12.54
CA THR A 494 -47.78 -2.91 11.61
C THR A 494 -46.42 -3.18 12.26
N LEU A 495 -46.02 -2.31 13.18
CA LEU A 495 -44.76 -2.44 13.92
C LEU A 495 -44.87 -3.39 15.11
N GLN A 496 -46.06 -3.65 15.63
CA GLN A 496 -46.30 -4.60 16.72
C GLN A 496 -45.79 -5.99 16.35
N GLY A 497 -44.85 -6.51 17.15
CA GLY A 497 -44.20 -7.81 16.88
C GLY A 497 -43.04 -7.77 15.88
N THR A 498 -42.67 -6.59 15.36
CA THR A 498 -41.44 -6.42 14.58
C THR A 498 -40.23 -6.59 15.48
N ARG A 499 -39.32 -7.50 15.09
CA ARG A 499 -38.06 -7.77 15.80
C ARG A 499 -36.86 -7.28 15.00
N LEU A 500 -35.90 -6.69 15.72
CA LEU A 500 -34.62 -6.23 15.21
C LEU A 500 -33.50 -7.15 15.72
N ARG A 501 -32.73 -7.71 14.79
CA ARG A 501 -31.54 -8.53 15.08
C ARG A 501 -30.37 -8.08 14.20
N GLY A 502 -29.52 -7.18 14.71
CA GLY A 502 -28.45 -6.60 13.92
C GLY A 502 -28.99 -5.73 12.79
N ASN A 503 -28.83 -6.13 11.53
CA ASN A 503 -29.40 -5.45 10.36
C ASN A 503 -30.66 -6.14 9.82
N ILE A 504 -31.11 -7.20 10.47
CA ILE A 504 -32.25 -7.99 10.05
C ILE A 504 -33.49 -7.50 10.81
N ILE A 505 -34.54 -7.24 10.04
CA ILE A 505 -35.89 -6.96 10.50
C ILE A 505 -36.73 -8.19 10.20
N THR A 506 -37.38 -8.74 11.22
CA THR A 506 -38.36 -9.82 11.07
C THR A 506 -39.69 -9.36 11.63
N SER A 507 -40.70 -9.33 10.78
CA SER A 507 -42.10 -9.21 11.18
C SER A 507 -42.74 -10.60 11.19
N ALA A 508 -43.88 -10.76 11.87
CA ALA A 508 -44.71 -11.96 11.77
C ALA A 508 -45.06 -12.22 10.29
N SER A 509 -45.18 -13.48 9.89
CA SER A 509 -45.45 -13.85 8.49
C SER A 509 -46.70 -13.17 7.93
N SER A 510 -47.74 -13.03 8.76
CA SER A 510 -49.01 -12.38 8.43
C SER A 510 -48.90 -10.86 8.23
N MET A 511 -47.91 -10.20 8.84
CA MET A 511 -47.76 -8.73 8.81
C MET A 511 -46.67 -8.28 7.83
N LYS A 512 -46.06 -9.22 7.11
CA LYS A 512 -44.88 -8.95 6.29
C LYS A 512 -45.18 -8.16 5.02
N GLU A 513 -46.32 -8.45 4.39
CA GLU A 513 -46.79 -7.73 3.21
C GLU A 513 -47.22 -6.31 3.59
N GLU A 514 -47.93 -6.16 4.72
CA GLU A 514 -48.32 -4.84 5.21
C GLU A 514 -47.11 -4.00 5.61
N PHE A 515 -46.12 -4.61 6.30
CA PHE A 515 -44.85 -3.95 6.59
C PHE A 515 -44.14 -3.50 5.31
N ALA A 516 -44.15 -4.34 4.28
CA ALA A 516 -43.52 -4.03 3.01
C ALA A 516 -44.21 -2.87 2.29
N LYS A 517 -45.55 -2.84 2.36
CA LYS A 517 -46.40 -1.79 1.81
C LYS A 517 -46.18 -0.46 2.52
N VAL A 518 -46.20 -0.44 3.86
CA VAL A 518 -45.96 0.76 4.68
C VAL A 518 -44.59 1.38 4.39
N PHE A 519 -43.56 0.55 4.20
CA PHE A 519 -42.20 1.03 3.95
C PHE A 519 -41.80 1.06 2.46
N GLY A 520 -42.71 0.78 1.54
CA GLY A 520 -42.43 0.78 0.10
C GLY A 520 -41.25 -0.10 -0.33
N ILE A 521 -41.08 -1.27 0.28
CA ILE A 521 -39.94 -2.18 0.01
C ILE A 521 -40.38 -3.50 -0.60
N ARG A 522 -39.56 -4.05 -1.51
CA ARG A 522 -39.80 -5.38 -2.07
C ARG A 522 -39.30 -6.48 -1.13
N VAL A 523 -40.18 -7.41 -0.77
CA VAL A 523 -39.84 -8.56 0.07
C VAL A 523 -39.38 -9.72 -0.82
N THR A 524 -38.09 -9.93 -0.93
CA THR A 524 -37.54 -11.04 -1.75
C THR A 524 -37.15 -12.28 -0.94
N LYS A 525 -37.10 -12.19 0.40
CA LYS A 525 -36.60 -13.25 1.30
C LYS A 525 -37.41 -13.33 2.58
N LYS A 526 -37.22 -14.39 3.39
CA LYS A 526 -37.79 -14.53 4.75
C LYS A 526 -37.40 -13.40 5.72
N ARG A 527 -36.40 -12.58 5.38
CA ARG A 527 -35.83 -11.53 6.23
C ARG A 527 -35.73 -10.22 5.45
N ILE A 528 -36.07 -9.12 6.09
CA ILE A 528 -35.91 -7.77 5.52
C ILE A 528 -34.59 -7.22 6.05
N SER A 529 -33.73 -6.70 5.16
CA SER A 529 -32.46 -6.06 5.53
C SER A 529 -32.38 -4.71 4.85
N ASN A 530 -32.88 -3.68 5.53
CA ASN A 530 -32.86 -2.30 5.03
C ASN A 530 -32.32 -1.37 6.12
N SER A 531 -31.20 -0.70 5.86
CA SER A 531 -30.54 0.18 6.81
C SER A 531 -31.35 1.44 7.13
N ILE A 532 -32.20 1.88 6.21
CA ILE A 532 -33.06 3.07 6.39
C ILE A 532 -34.14 2.76 7.41
N ILE A 533 -34.92 1.70 7.18
CA ILE A 533 -35.98 1.26 8.09
C ILE A 533 -35.39 0.95 9.46
N LYS A 534 -34.22 0.29 9.52
CA LYS A 534 -33.54 0.06 10.79
C LYS A 534 -33.27 1.38 11.52
N SER A 535 -32.67 2.36 10.83
CA SER A 535 -32.34 3.66 11.44
C SER A 535 -33.59 4.37 11.93
N PHE A 536 -34.66 4.34 11.14
CA PHE A 536 -35.98 4.85 11.51
C PHE A 536 -36.50 4.19 12.79
N LEU A 537 -36.56 2.85 12.83
CA LEU A 537 -37.06 2.12 13.99
C LEU A 537 -36.20 2.35 15.24
N THR A 538 -34.86 2.37 15.11
CA THR A 538 -33.99 2.63 16.27
C THR A 538 -34.06 4.07 16.78
N THR A 539 -34.51 5.01 15.92
CA THR A 539 -34.59 6.43 16.27
C THR A 539 -35.92 6.76 16.90
N PHE A 540 -37.02 6.33 16.27
CA PHE A 540 -38.38 6.73 16.64
C PHE A 540 -39.17 5.70 17.44
N MET A 541 -38.63 4.51 17.68
CA MET A 541 -39.32 3.47 18.45
C MET A 541 -38.57 3.14 19.74
N THR A 542 -39.34 2.81 20.77
CA THR A 542 -38.84 2.18 21.99
C THR A 542 -38.57 0.72 21.69
N LEU A 543 -37.34 0.28 21.92
CA LEU A 543 -36.89 -1.08 21.67
C LEU A 543 -36.62 -1.79 22.99
N LYS A 544 -37.34 -2.88 23.25
CA LYS A 544 -37.15 -3.71 24.45
C LYS A 544 -36.33 -4.95 24.11
N GLU A 545 -35.31 -5.23 24.91
CA GLU A 545 -34.45 -6.40 24.71
C GLU A 545 -35.22 -7.69 25.04
N GLU A 546 -35.14 -8.68 24.16
CA GLU A 546 -35.69 -10.02 24.39
C GLU A 546 -34.80 -10.74 25.41
N THR A 547 -35.15 -10.61 26.69
CA THR A 547 -34.58 -11.42 27.76
C THR A 547 -34.97 -12.87 27.52
N LYS A 548 -34.05 -13.67 26.98
CA LYS A 548 -34.19 -15.11 26.99
C LYS A 548 -34.12 -15.57 28.45
N THR A 549 -35.27 -15.78 29.08
CA THR A 549 -35.34 -16.76 30.17
C THR A 549 -34.96 -18.11 29.54
N ARG A 550 -33.78 -18.62 29.89
CA ARG A 550 -33.44 -20.02 29.62
C ARG A 550 -34.50 -20.84 30.36
N LYS A 551 -35.43 -21.44 29.61
CA LYS A 551 -36.18 -22.60 30.10
C LYS A 551 -35.25 -23.81 30.08
#